data_AF-A0A6J4IDH8-F1
#
_entry.id   AF-A0A6J4IDH8-F1
#
_cell.length_a   1.000
_cell.length_b   1.000
_cell.length_c   1.000
_cell.angle_alpha   90.00
_cell.angle_beta   90.00
_cell.angle_gamma   90.00
#
_symmetry.space_group_name_H-M   'P 1'
#
loop_
_entity.id
_entity.type
_entity.pdbx_description
1 polymer ?
#
loop_
_entity_poly.entity_id
_entity_poly.type
_entity_poly.pdbx_seq_one_letter_code
_entity_poly.pdbx_strand_id
1 'polypeptide(L)'
;MLTGDNRITAEVIAAEAGVDDFIAEATPEDKIAVIQAEQSQGKLVAMTGDGTNDAPALAQANVGVAMNSGTQAAKEAANMEDLDSDPASTSVSTC
;
A
#
# COMPACT_ATOMS: atom_id res chain seq x y z
N MET A 1 -1.87 7.79 0.52
CA MET A 1 -1.93 6.64 1.47
C MET A 1 -3.30 5.99 1.37
N LEU A 2 -3.38 4.66 1.36
CA LEU A 2 -4.64 3.93 1.28
C LEU A 2 -4.73 2.96 2.44
N THR A 3 -5.77 3.05 3.28
CA THR A 3 -5.92 2.18 4.45
C THR A 3 -7.38 1.74 4.66
N GLY A 4 -7.55 0.56 5.26
CA GLY A 4 -8.84 0.07 5.75
C GLY A 4 -9.17 0.59 7.16
N ASP A 5 -8.23 1.28 7.81
CA ASP A 5 -8.45 1.86 9.14
C ASP A 5 -9.44 3.01 9.09
N ASN A 6 -9.98 3.34 10.27
CA ASN A 6 -10.86 4.48 10.41
C ASN A 6 -10.17 5.79 10.00
N ARG A 7 -10.99 6.76 9.59
CA ARG A 7 -10.49 8.05 9.12
C ARG A 7 -9.59 8.77 10.12
N ILE A 8 -9.88 8.67 11.42
CA ILE A 8 -9.09 9.33 12.46
C ILE A 8 -7.67 8.77 12.52
N THR A 9 -7.52 7.45 12.52
CA THR A 9 -6.20 6.80 12.59
C THR A 9 -5.43 7.07 11.30
N ALA A 10 -6.10 6.96 10.15
CA ALA A 10 -5.51 7.26 8.86
C ALA A 10 -4.97 8.70 8.77
N GLU A 11 -5.71 9.67 9.29
CA GLU A 11 -5.30 11.07 9.29
C GLU A 11 -4.05 11.31 10.15
N VAL A 12 -3.99 10.70 11.33
CA VAL A 12 -2.81 10.80 12.21
C VAL A 12 -1.59 10.19 11.55
N ILE A 13 -1.71 8.97 11.02
CA ILE A 13 -0.59 8.28 10.37
C ILE A 13 -0.16 9.02 9.09
N ALA A 14 -1.11 9.53 8.30
CA ALA A 14 -0.80 10.30 7.10
C ALA A 14 -0.06 11.60 7.45
N ALA A 15 -0.47 12.30 8.51
CA ALA A 15 0.21 13.50 8.98
C ALA A 15 1.62 13.20 9.52
N GLU A 16 1.80 12.11 10.26
CA GLU A 16 3.10 11.68 10.78
C GLU A 16 4.06 11.24 9.66
N ALA A 17 3.54 10.52 8.66
CA ALA A 17 4.29 10.07 7.49
C ALA A 17 4.51 11.17 6.44
N GLY A 18 3.89 12.35 6.60
CA GLY A 18 3.99 13.46 5.65
C GLY A 18 3.33 13.18 4.30
N VAL A 19 2.23 12.43 4.28
CA VAL A 19 1.50 12.06 3.06
C VAL A 19 0.37 13.07 2.80
N ASP A 20 0.37 13.65 1.60
CA ASP A 20 -0.57 14.72 1.23
C ASP A 20 -2.03 14.26 1.13
N ASP A 21 -2.27 13.08 0.52
CA ASP A 21 -3.62 12.55 0.29
C ASP A 21 -3.77 11.15 0.88
N PHE A 22 -4.87 10.91 1.59
CA PHE A 22 -5.21 9.58 2.09
C PHE A 22 -6.69 9.22 1.87
N ILE A 23 -6.94 7.92 1.68
CA ILE A 23 -8.29 7.34 1.67
C ILE A 23 -8.34 6.33 2.82
N ALA A 24 -9.29 6.55 3.73
CA ALA A 24 -9.54 5.69 4.88
C ALA A 24 -10.77 4.82 4.65
N GLU A 25 -10.91 3.77 5.45
CA GLU A 25 -12.03 2.82 5.39
C GLU A 25 -12.22 2.21 3.99
N ALA A 26 -11.13 2.05 3.24
CA ALA A 26 -11.17 1.54 1.87
C ALA A 26 -11.46 0.04 1.84
N THR A 27 -12.45 -0.36 1.03
CA THR A 27 -12.72 -1.78 0.76
C THR A 27 -11.67 -2.36 -0.19
N PRO A 28 -11.47 -3.69 -0.23
CA PRO A 28 -10.54 -4.32 -1.19
C PRO A 28 -10.81 -3.90 -2.66
N GLU A 29 -12.09 -3.76 -3.03
CA GLU A 29 -12.51 -3.31 -4.35
C GLU A 29 -12.09 -1.86 -4.62
N ASP A 30 -12.24 -0.97 -3.64
CA ASP A 30 -11.78 0.42 -3.74
C ASP A 30 -10.27 0.49 -3.94
N LYS A 31 -9.50 -0.38 -3.26
CA LYS A 31 -8.04 -0.41 -3.44
C LYS A 31 -7.67 -0.71 -4.88
N ILE A 32 -8.28 -1.72 -5.48
CA ILE A 32 -8.01 -2.09 -6.88
C ILE A 32 -8.44 -0.96 -7.83
N ALA A 33 -9.61 -0.37 -7.61
CA ALA A 33 -10.11 0.72 -8.44
C ALA A 33 -9.18 1.95 -8.42
N VAL A 34 -8.67 2.33 -7.23
CA VAL A 34 -7.72 3.45 -7.09
C VAL A 34 -6.40 3.13 -7.78
N ILE A 35 -5.85 1.93 -7.59
CA ILE A 35 -4.60 1.52 -8.25
C ILE A 35 -4.77 1.60 -9.78
N GLN A 36 -5.86 1.07 -10.33
CA GLN A 36 -6.14 1.14 -11.75
C GLN A 36 -6.34 2.57 -12.25
N ALA A 37 -7.03 3.42 -11.48
CA ALA A 37 -7.24 4.82 -11.83
C ALA A 37 -5.92 5.60 -11.88
N GLU A 38 -5.03 5.42 -10.91
CA GLU A 38 -3.72 6.08 -10.88
C GLU A 38 -2.78 5.52 -11.97
N GLN A 39 -2.81 4.21 -12.22
CA GLN A 39 -2.09 3.60 -13.34
C GLN A 39 -2.60 4.11 -14.69
N SER A 40 -3.90 4.33 -14.84
CA SER A 40 -4.50 4.89 -16.07
C SER A 40 -4.07 6.33 -16.35
N GLN A 41 -3.71 7.07 -15.29
CA GLN A 41 -3.11 8.40 -15.38
C GLN A 41 -1.61 8.36 -15.71
N GLY A 42 -1.03 7.16 -15.89
CA GLY A 42 0.40 6.97 -16.18
C GLY A 42 1.30 7.12 -14.95
N LYS A 43 0.73 7.10 -13.74
CA LYS A 43 1.52 7.15 -12.50
C LYS A 43 1.96 5.73 -12.11
N LEU A 44 3.14 5.64 -11.51
CA LEU A 44 3.63 4.40 -10.91
C LEU A 44 3.01 4.25 -9.53
N VAL A 45 2.33 3.13 -9.30
CA VAL A 45 1.67 2.84 -8.03
C VAL A 45 2.47 1.81 -7.25
N ALA A 46 2.96 2.23 -6.09
CA ALA A 46 3.52 1.32 -5.09
C ALA A 46 2.46 1.04 -4.02
N MET A 47 2.35 -0.22 -3.60
CA MET A 47 1.45 -0.64 -2.54
C MET A 47 2.24 -1.47 -1.52
N THR A 48 1.97 -1.23 -0.25
CA THR A 48 2.44 -2.10 0.83
C THR A 48 1.25 -2.71 1.57
N GLY A 49 1.42 -3.94 2.06
CA GLY A 49 0.38 -4.67 2.78
C GLY A 49 0.93 -5.90 3.48
N ASP A 50 0.24 -6.33 4.54
CA ASP A 50 0.59 -7.47 5.37
C ASP A 50 -0.45 -8.61 5.26
N GLY A 51 -1.66 -8.31 4.78
CA GLY A 51 -2.77 -9.23 4.77
C GLY A 51 -3.00 -9.99 3.45
N THR A 52 -3.65 -11.16 3.56
CA THR A 52 -4.24 -11.88 2.42
C THR A 52 -5.23 -11.02 1.63
N ASN A 53 -5.88 -10.07 2.30
CA ASN A 53 -6.83 -9.14 1.68
C ASN A 53 -6.14 -8.14 0.75
N ASP A 54 -4.85 -7.88 0.97
CA ASP A 54 -4.05 -6.94 0.17
C ASP A 54 -3.30 -7.64 -0.95
N ALA A 55 -3.17 -8.97 -0.93
CA ALA A 55 -2.55 -9.76 -2.00
C ALA A 55 -3.05 -9.41 -3.42
N PRO A 56 -4.37 -9.31 -3.72
CA PRO A 56 -4.81 -8.95 -5.07
C PRO A 56 -4.43 -7.52 -5.47
N ALA A 57 -4.38 -6.61 -4.51
CA ALA A 57 -4.01 -5.22 -4.76
C ALA A 57 -2.48 -5.06 -4.88
N LEU A 58 -1.69 -5.80 -4.11
CA LEU A 58 -0.23 -5.92 -4.23
C LEU A 58 0.18 -6.46 -5.60
N ALA A 59 -0.53 -7.47 -6.10
CA ALA A 59 -0.30 -8.04 -7.43
C ALA A 59 -0.68 -7.09 -8.59
N GLN A 60 -1.67 -6.21 -8.36
CA GLN A 60 -2.08 -5.20 -9.34
C GLN A 60 -1.17 -3.96 -9.34
N ALA A 61 -0.55 -3.64 -8.21
CA ALA A 61 0.39 -2.52 -8.08
C ALA A 61 1.63 -2.73 -8.96
N ASN A 62 2.29 -1.63 -9.34
CA ASN A 62 3.55 -1.72 -10.09
C ASN A 62 4.68 -2.23 -9.20
N VAL A 63 4.64 -1.88 -7.92
CA VAL A 63 5.57 -2.34 -6.89
C VAL A 63 4.76 -2.74 -5.67
N GLY A 64 4.62 -4.04 -5.42
CA GLY A 64 4.03 -4.57 -4.19
C GLY A 64 5.12 -4.84 -3.14
N VAL A 65 4.94 -4.35 -1.92
CA VAL A 65 5.84 -4.58 -0.78
C VAL A 65 5.08 -5.33 0.31
N ALA A 66 5.41 -6.61 0.53
CA ALA A 66 4.85 -7.38 1.63
C ALA A 66 5.69 -7.20 2.90
N MET A 67 5.05 -7.02 4.04
CA MET A 67 5.76 -7.00 5.32
C MET A 67 6.19 -8.41 5.74
N ASN A 68 7.30 -8.53 6.48
CA ASN A 68 7.81 -9.82 6.98
C ASN A 68 6.79 -10.59 7.84
N SER A 69 5.99 -9.88 8.63
CA SER A 69 4.88 -10.44 9.40
C SER A 69 3.65 -10.83 8.57
N GLY A 70 3.66 -10.53 7.27
CA GLY A 70 2.53 -10.73 6.38
C GLY A 70 2.28 -12.20 6.04
N THR A 71 1.07 -12.49 5.54
CA THR A 71 0.67 -13.85 5.18
C THR A 71 1.47 -14.37 3.97
N GLN A 72 1.61 -15.70 3.83
CA GLN A 72 2.31 -16.27 2.65
C GLN A 72 1.68 -15.80 1.34
N ALA A 73 0.36 -15.63 1.30
CA ALA A 73 -0.35 -15.12 0.12
C ALA A 73 0.07 -13.67 -0.23
N ALA A 74 0.31 -12.81 0.76
CA ALA A 74 0.80 -11.45 0.52
C ALA A 74 2.26 -11.47 0.01
N LYS A 75 3.10 -12.35 0.57
CA LYS A 75 4.51 -12.50 0.16
C LYS A 75 4.67 -13.02 -1.27
N GLU A 76 3.82 -13.95 -1.69
CA GLU A 76 3.81 -14.45 -3.07
C GLU A 76 3.28 -13.43 -4.08
N ALA A 77 2.37 -12.56 -3.65
CA ALA A 77 1.79 -11.53 -4.50
C ALA A 77 2.65 -10.25 -4.59
N ALA A 78 3.48 -9.97 -3.57
CA ALA A 78 4.36 -8.83 -3.54
C ALA A 78 5.66 -9.07 -4.30
N ASN A 79 6.23 -7.98 -4.84
CA ASN A 79 7.46 -8.02 -5.60
C ASN A 79 8.71 -7.80 -4.72
N MET A 80 8.50 -7.27 -3.50
CA MET A 80 9.54 -6.99 -2.52
C MET A 80 9.02 -7.38 -1.13
N GLU A 81 9.90 -7.95 -0.30
CA GLU A 81 9.59 -8.28 1.09
C GLU A 81 10.36 -7.33 2.01
N ASP A 82 9.63 -6.57 2.82
CA ASP A 82 10.22 -5.71 3.85
C ASP A 82 10.51 -6.56 5.09
N LEU A 83 11.79 -6.91 5.26
CA LEU A 83 12.27 -7.77 6.33
C LEU A 83 12.29 -7.09 7.70
N ASP A 84 12.35 -5.76 7.76
CA ASP A 84 12.48 -4.97 9.00
C ASP A 84 11.15 -4.43 9.54
N SER A 85 10.04 -4.63 8.80
CA SER A 85 8.68 -4.25 9.25
C SER A 85 8.53 -2.76 9.62
N ASP A 86 9.31 -1.88 8.98
CA ASP A 86 9.26 -0.44 9.21
C ASP A 86 8.66 0.27 7.97
N PRO A 87 7.38 0.70 8.03
CA PRO A 87 6.72 1.34 6.90
C PRO A 87 7.37 2.68 6.49
N ALA A 88 8.29 3.23 7.30
CA ALA A 88 9.01 4.46 7.00
C ALA A 88 10.19 4.28 6.01
N SER A 89 10.59 3.05 5.67
CA SER A 89 11.82 2.82 4.89
C SER A 89 11.68 3.02 3.37
N THR A 90 10.46 3.00 2.83
CA THR A 90 10.25 3.14 1.37
C THR A 90 10.17 4.61 0.97
N SER A 91 11.29 5.34 1.12
CA SER A 91 11.46 6.64 0.50
C SER A 91 11.79 6.45 -1.00
N VAL A 92 10.84 6.82 -1.86
CA VAL A 92 11.07 6.86 -3.31
C VAL A 92 12.08 7.97 -3.60
N SER A 93 13.35 7.58 -3.75
CA SER A 93 14.42 8.44 -4.25
C SER A 93 14.28 8.55 -5.76
N THR A 94 13.59 9.59 -6.22
CA THR A 94 13.62 10.02 -7.62
C THR A 94 14.91 10.82 -7.85
N CYS A 95 15.79 10.32 -8.71
CA CYS A 95 16.92 11.08 -9.27
C CYS A 95 16.44 12.25 -10.12
#